data_AF-A0A6B0SKV1-F1
#
_entry.id   AF-A0A6B0SKV1-F1
#
_cell.length_a   1.000
_cell.length_b   1.000
_cell.length_c   1.000
_cell.angle_alpha   90.00
_cell.angle_beta   90.00
_cell.angle_gamma   90.00
#
_symmetry.space_group_name_H-M   'P 1'
#
loop_
_entity.id
_entity.type
_entity.pdbx_description
1 polymer ?
#
loop_
_entity_poly.entity_id
_entity_poly.type
_entity_poly.pdbx_seq_one_letter_code
_entity_poly.pdbx_strand_id
1 'polypeptide(L)' 'RGGRTRWTRSRTRQLDAVLAAVDAGYYDTPRTGGVAEVAAALGCAPSTAAEHLRKAESRLLRGLVDSRRA' A
#
# COMPACT_ATOMS: atom_id res chain seq x y z
N ARG A 1 6.44 -28.30 -0.96
CA ARG A 1 6.23 -27.21 0.04
C ARG A 1 7.16 -26.03 -0.32
N GLY A 2 6.70 -25.02 -1.05
CA GLY A 2 7.60 -23.97 -1.60
C GLY A 2 6.93 -22.64 -1.97
N GLY A 3 5.88 -22.21 -1.25
CA GLY A 3 5.04 -21.06 -1.65
C GLY A 3 5.23 -19.75 -0.88
N ARG A 4 5.98 -19.72 0.23
CA ARG A 4 5.90 -18.62 1.21
C ARG A 4 6.79 -17.41 0.92
N THR A 5 7.78 -17.48 0.03
CA THR A 5 8.79 -16.42 -0.08
C THR A 5 8.36 -15.21 -0.92
N ARG A 6 7.57 -15.41 -1.99
CA ARG A 6 7.08 -14.28 -2.82
C ARG A 6 5.93 -13.51 -2.18
N TRP A 7 5.10 -14.21 -1.41
CA TRP A 7 3.89 -13.66 -0.78
C TRP A 7 4.22 -12.72 0.37
N THR A 8 5.17 -13.09 1.25
CA THR A 8 5.58 -12.23 2.37
C THR A 8 6.29 -10.98 1.88
N ARG A 9 7.22 -11.09 0.91
CA ARG A 9 7.88 -9.93 0.30
C ARG A 9 6.89 -8.95 -0.34
N SER A 10 5.87 -9.48 -1.03
CA SER A 10 4.83 -8.65 -1.65
C SER A 10 3.90 -7.99 -0.63
N ARG A 11 3.74 -8.58 0.57
CA ARG A 11 2.97 -7.97 1.67
C ARG A 11 3.77 -6.87 2.36
N THR A 12 5.08 -7.05 2.55
CA THR A 12 5.97 -6.00 3.09
C THR A 12 5.94 -4.78 2.19
N ARG A 13 6.20 -4.92 0.88
CA ARG A 13 6.18 -3.77 -0.06
C ARG A 13 4.84 -3.04 -0.15
N GLN A 14 3.73 -3.76 0.04
CA GLN A 14 2.41 -3.15 0.04
C GLN A 14 2.11 -2.41 1.34
N LEU A 15 2.56 -2.94 2.48
CA LEU A 15 2.46 -2.25 3.76
C LEU A 15 3.37 -1.02 3.77
N ASP A 16 4.60 -1.15 3.28
CA ASP A 16 5.54 -0.03 3.13
C ASP A 16 4.92 1.09 2.28
N ALA A 17 4.19 0.75 1.22
CA ALA A 17 3.51 1.74 0.39
C ALA A 17 2.40 2.48 1.13
N VAL A 18 1.59 1.78 1.93
CA VAL A 18 0.55 2.42 2.75
C VAL A 18 1.16 3.31 3.83
N LEU A 19 2.24 2.86 4.49
CA LEU A 19 2.96 3.66 5.48
C LEU A 19 3.51 4.94 4.84
N ALA A 20 4.22 4.80 3.71
CA ALA A 20 4.73 5.95 2.97
C ALA A 20 3.61 6.90 2.49
N ALA A 21 2.43 6.38 2.13
CA ALA A 21 1.28 7.21 1.77
C ALA A 21 0.70 7.97 2.96
N VAL A 22 0.62 7.35 4.14
CA VAL A 22 0.21 8.05 5.38
C VAL A 22 1.23 9.13 5.72
N ASP A 23 2.52 8.80 5.72
CA ASP A 23 3.59 9.76 6.05
C ASP A 23 3.69 10.91 5.05
N ALA A 24 3.39 10.66 3.77
CA ALA A 24 3.31 11.67 2.73
C ALA A 24 2.00 12.48 2.77
N GLY A 25 1.07 12.17 3.67
CA GLY A 25 -0.23 12.83 3.75
C GLY A 25 -1.12 12.63 2.51
N TYR A 26 -0.96 11.48 1.84
CA TYR A 26 -1.79 11.05 0.71
C TYR A 26 -3.27 10.90 1.08
N TYR A 27 -3.52 10.52 2.33
CA TYR A 27 -4.87 10.35 2.89
C TYR A 27 -5.35 11.57 3.68
N ASP A 28 -4.56 12.64 3.77
CA ASP A 28 -4.92 13.84 4.52
C ASP A 28 -6.03 14.62 3.82
N THR A 29 -6.72 15.47 4.60
CA THR A 29 -7.69 16.44 4.10
C THR A 29 -7.39 17.82 4.70
N PRO A 30 -6.87 18.79 3.92
CA PRO A 30 -6.48 18.67 2.51
C PRO A 30 -5.26 17.75 2.32
N ARG A 31 -5.14 17.11 1.14
CA ARG A 31 -3.98 16.27 0.82
C ARG A 31 -2.71 17.10 0.80
N THR A 32 -1.68 16.62 1.50
CA THR A 32 -0.36 17.27 1.56
C THR A 32 0.69 16.56 0.69
N GLY A 33 0.38 15.37 0.17
CA GLY A 33 1.22 14.65 -0.80
C GLY A 33 0.46 13.62 -1.64
N GLY A 34 1.18 13.01 -2.57
CA GLY A 34 0.65 12.20 -3.67
C GLY A 34 1.43 10.90 -3.90
N VAL A 35 1.09 10.21 -4.99
CA VAL A 35 1.78 8.97 -5.39
C VAL A 35 3.26 9.22 -5.70
N ALA A 36 3.63 10.43 -6.12
CA ALA A 36 5.02 10.78 -6.44
C ALA A 36 5.92 10.76 -5.18
N GLU A 37 5.43 11.30 -4.07
CA GLU A 37 6.12 11.32 -2.78
C GLU A 37 6.26 9.90 -2.22
N VAL A 38 5.21 9.09 -2.36
CA VAL A 38 5.24 7.66 -2.01
C VAL A 38 6.28 6.91 -2.85
N ALA A 39 6.34 7.18 -4.15
CA ALA A 39 7.30 6.54 -5.05
C ALA A 39 8.74 6.91 -4.71
N ALA A 40 8.99 8.18 -4.36
CA ALA A 40 10.27 8.67 -3.87
C ALA A 40 10.68 7.97 -2.57
N ALA A 41 9.77 7.85 -1.60
CA ALA A 41 10.01 7.16 -0.33
C ALA A 41 10.32 5.67 -0.51
N LEU A 42 9.68 5.00 -1.48
CA LEU A 42 9.90 3.59 -1.78
C LEU A 42 11.06 3.30 -2.75
N GLY A 43 11.66 4.33 -3.34
CA GLY A 43 12.69 4.19 -4.37
C GLY A 43 12.20 3.43 -5.61
N CYS A 44 10.95 3.65 -6.03
CA CYS A 44 10.37 2.98 -7.21
C CYS A 44 9.65 3.96 -8.14
N ALA A 45 9.22 3.48 -9.31
CA ALA A 45 8.47 4.31 -10.23
C ALA A 45 7.06 4.65 -9.67
N PRO A 46 6.49 5.83 -9.98
CA PRO A 46 5.14 6.22 -9.55
C PRO A 46 4.05 5.20 -9.89
N SER A 47 4.14 4.58 -11.07
CA SER A 47 3.24 3.50 -11.48
C SER A 47 3.35 2.27 -10.57
N THR A 48 4.56 1.93 -10.13
CA THR A 48 4.80 0.81 -9.21
C THR A 48 4.27 1.12 -7.81
N ALA A 49 4.47 2.35 -7.32
CA ALA A 49 3.89 2.81 -6.06
C ALA A 49 2.34 2.76 -6.09
N ALA A 50 1.72 3.28 -7.16
CA ALA A 50 0.28 3.21 -7.35
C ALA A 50 -0.25 1.76 -7.38
N GLU A 51 0.46 0.85 -8.05
CA GLU A 51 0.12 -0.57 -8.08
C GLU A 51 0.20 -1.21 -6.68
N HIS A 52 1.22 -0.85 -5.89
CA HIS A 52 1.37 -1.33 -4.53
C HIS A 52 0.25 -0.81 -3.62
N LEU A 53 -0.07 0.49 -3.71
CA LEU A 53 -1.18 1.12 -2.99
C LEU A 53 -2.50 0.43 -3.32
N ARG A 54 -2.86 0.30 -4.60
CA ARG A 54 -4.12 -0.33 -5.00
C ARG A 54 -4.24 -1.76 -4.48
N LYS A 55 -3.15 -2.53 -4.52
CA LYS A 55 -3.14 -3.92 -4.01
C LYS A 55 -3.24 -3.96 -2.49
N ALA A 56 -2.59 -3.03 -1.80
CA ALA A 56 -2.66 -2.91 -0.34
C ALA A 56 -4.07 -2.53 0.11
N GLU A 57 -4.64 -1.46 -0.46
CA GLU A 57 -5.99 -0.95 -0.20
C GLU A 57 -7.04 -2.03 -0.48
N SER A 58 -6.96 -2.74 -1.61
CA SER A 58 -7.90 -3.82 -1.92
C SER A 58 -7.90 -4.91 -0.85
N ARG A 59 -6.72 -5.27 -0.30
CA ARG A 59 -6.61 -6.27 0.76
C ARG A 59 -7.16 -5.76 2.10
N LEU A 60 -6.85 -4.52 2.46
CA LEU A 60 -7.35 -3.88 3.68
C LEU A 60 -8.87 -3.75 3.66
N LEU A 61 -9.44 -3.25 2.56
CA LEU A 61 -10.88 -3.08 2.40
C LEU A 61 -11.61 -4.43 2.38
N ARG A 62 -11.07 -5.45 1.70
CA ARG A 62 -11.64 -6.81 1.76
C ARG A 62 -11.63 -7.36 3.18
N GLY A 63 -10.50 -7.31 3.87
CA GLY A 63 -10.39 -7.78 5.25
C GLY A 63 -11.31 -7.02 6.22
N LEU A 64 -11.44 -5.70 6.05
CA LEU A 64 -12.36 -4.89 6.84
C LEU A 64 -13.82 -5.30 6.59
N VAL A 65 -14.24 -5.43 5.34
CA VAL A 65 -15.60 -5.84 4.98
C VAL A 65 -15.91 -7.25 5.50
N ASP A 66 -14.98 -8.19 5.34
CA ASP A 66 -15.13 -9.56 5.83
C ASP A 66 -15.26 -9.57 7.36
N SER A 67 -14.48 -8.76 8.08
CA SER A 67 -14.57 -8.63 9.54
C SER A 67 -15.89 -8.01 10.05
N ARG A 68 -16.59 -7.24 9.22
CA ARG A 68 -17.88 -6.61 9.56
C ARG A 68 -19.08 -7.48 9.21
N ARG A 69 -18.89 -8.51 8.40
CA ARG A 69 -19.92 -9.49 8.02
C ARG A 69 -19.91 -10.74 8.90
N ALA A 70 -18.84 -10.94 9.67
CA ALA A 70 -18.73 -11.95 10.71
C ALA A 70 -19.43 -11.49 11.99
#